data_AF-A0A135ZZU8-F1
#
_entry.id   AF-A0A135ZZU8-F1
#
_cell.length_a   1.000
_cell.length_b   1.000
_cell.length_c   1.000
_cell.angle_alpha   90.00
_cell.angle_beta   90.00
_cell.angle_gamma   90.00
#
_symmetry.space_group_name_H-M   'P 1'
#
loop_
_entity.id
_entity.type
_entity.pdbx_description
1 polymer ?
#
loop_
_entity_poly.entity_id
_entity_poly.type
_entity_poly.pdbx_seq_one_letter_code
_entity_poly.pdbx_strand_id
1 'polypeptide(L)'
;MNTIWCYPNKNELNRYIESNERVWKKAGYQVEFTDLLLSDIARQLFSPRKNVIILNWFEDRVSYSATPTIEFVKSLIILLTVKLKFRRIIWVRHNFCPHNIKSEKFFRWISILLNKLSHRIVTHRPVKQFKSTVIPHPLYSVSKTSICVEKDVEYIYFGTIKKYKGIEQLLSAWPSNKKIVIAGKCDDENLNKSLI
;
A
#
# COMPACT_ATOMS: atom_id res chain seq x y z
N MET A 1 13.41 12.72 -21.53
CA MET A 1 12.22 12.05 -20.96
C MET A 1 12.11 12.38 -19.48
N ASN A 2 10.89 12.59 -18.96
CA ASN A 2 10.71 12.82 -17.53
C ASN A 2 10.71 11.48 -16.78
N THR A 3 11.63 11.33 -15.82
CA THR A 3 11.72 10.14 -14.96
C THR A 3 10.81 10.27 -13.74
N ILE A 4 10.00 9.25 -13.49
CA ILE A 4 9.21 9.05 -12.28
C ILE A 4 9.98 8.10 -11.36
N TRP A 5 10.20 8.53 -10.12
CA TRP A 5 10.72 7.65 -9.07
C TRP A 5 9.58 7.06 -8.27
N CYS A 6 9.64 5.76 -7.98
CA CYS A 6 8.60 5.06 -7.24
C CYS A 6 9.17 4.37 -6.01
N TYR A 7 8.52 4.59 -4.87
CA TYR A 7 8.74 3.88 -3.62
C TYR A 7 7.49 3.08 -3.24
N PRO A 8 7.61 1.86 -2.69
CA PRO A 8 8.85 1.08 -2.60
C PRO A 8 9.26 0.48 -3.96
N ASN A 9 10.36 -0.28 -3.98
CA ASN A 9 10.67 -1.16 -5.09
C ASN A 9 9.59 -2.25 -5.24
N LYS A 10 9.59 -2.93 -6.40
CA LYS A 10 8.61 -3.95 -6.73
C LYS A 10 8.66 -5.09 -5.72
N ASN A 11 7.47 -5.57 -5.36
CA ASN A 11 7.29 -6.76 -4.56
C ASN A 11 6.52 -7.80 -5.39
N GLU A 12 7.02 -9.03 -5.45
CA GLU A 12 6.41 -10.13 -6.20
C GLU A 12 5.00 -10.48 -5.69
N LEU A 13 4.72 -10.25 -4.41
CA LEU A 13 3.43 -10.53 -3.78
C LEU A 13 2.37 -9.47 -4.08
N ASN A 14 2.78 -8.24 -4.41
CA ASN A 14 1.87 -7.12 -4.64
C ASN A 14 2.14 -6.45 -5.99
N ARG A 15 1.38 -6.86 -7.02
CA ARG A 15 1.50 -6.34 -8.39
C ARG A 15 0.94 -4.92 -8.58
N TYR A 16 0.54 -4.21 -7.53
CA TYR A 16 0.07 -2.83 -7.63
C TYR A 16 1.13 -1.90 -8.26
N ILE A 17 2.37 -1.97 -7.78
CA ILE A 17 3.47 -1.12 -8.27
C ILE A 17 3.77 -1.44 -9.74
N GLU A 18 3.81 -2.71 -10.08
CA GLU A 18 3.99 -3.18 -11.46
C GLU A 18 2.84 -2.70 -12.37
N SER A 19 1.61 -2.73 -11.87
CA SER A 19 0.45 -2.28 -12.64
C SER A 19 0.48 -0.78 -12.92
N ASN A 20 0.91 0.02 -11.95
CA ASN A 20 1.15 1.45 -12.15
C ASN A 20 2.31 1.72 -13.11
N GLU A 21 3.42 1.00 -12.98
CA GLU A 21 4.56 1.14 -13.88
C GLU A 21 4.16 0.93 -15.34
N ARG A 22 3.35 -0.10 -15.63
CA ARG A 22 2.82 -0.33 -16.99
C ARG A 22 2.05 0.88 -17.52
N VAL A 23 1.23 1.51 -16.67
CA VAL A 23 0.47 2.72 -17.05
C VAL A 23 1.39 3.90 -17.30
N TRP A 24 2.36 4.16 -16.42
CA TRP A 24 3.31 5.26 -16.56
C TRP A 24 4.22 5.10 -17.78
N LYS A 25 4.71 3.89 -18.05
CA LYS A 25 5.49 3.57 -19.25
C LYS A 25 4.66 3.77 -20.53
N LYS A 26 3.40 3.32 -20.55
CA LYS A 26 2.48 3.58 -21.67
C LYS A 26 2.22 5.07 -21.90
N ALA A 27 2.25 5.88 -20.85
CA ALA A 27 2.15 7.34 -20.93
C ALA A 27 3.46 8.04 -21.32
N GLY A 28 4.54 7.29 -21.64
CA GLY A 28 5.80 7.83 -22.13
C GLY A 28 6.81 8.24 -21.05
N TYR A 29 6.58 7.87 -19.78
CA TYR A 29 7.51 8.12 -18.69
C TYR A 29 8.53 6.99 -18.52
N GLN A 30 9.77 7.37 -18.16
CA GLN A 30 10.71 6.42 -17.58
C GLN A 30 10.40 6.23 -16.10
N VAL A 31 10.50 5.00 -15.60
CA VAL A 31 10.17 4.67 -14.21
C VAL A 31 11.38 4.04 -13.54
N GLU A 32 11.81 4.65 -12.44
CA GLU A 32 12.91 4.19 -11.58
C GLU A 32 12.37 3.82 -10.20
N PHE A 33 12.93 2.80 -9.57
CA PHE A 33 12.49 2.32 -8.27
C PHE A 33 13.52 2.64 -7.19
N THR A 34 13.05 2.83 -5.96
CA THR A 34 13.92 3.04 -4.81
C THR A 34 13.25 2.58 -3.53
N ASP A 35 14.01 1.94 -2.64
CA ASP A 35 13.59 1.60 -1.28
C ASP A 35 13.95 2.67 -0.25
N LEU A 36 14.51 3.80 -0.71
CA LEU A 36 14.91 4.93 0.14
C LEU A 36 15.74 4.49 1.35
N LEU A 37 16.78 3.69 1.09
CA LEU A 37 17.67 3.18 2.12
C LEU A 37 18.47 4.33 2.77
N LEU A 38 18.66 4.26 4.10
CA LEU A 38 19.43 5.28 4.81
C LEU A 38 20.89 5.33 4.34
N SER A 39 21.46 4.18 4.00
CA SER A 39 22.82 4.06 3.47
C SER A 39 23.03 4.89 2.19
N ASP A 40 21.95 5.15 1.45
CA ASP A 40 22.00 5.92 0.22
C ASP A 40 21.85 7.43 0.43
N ILE A 41 21.55 7.90 1.65
CA ILE A 41 21.23 9.31 1.90
C ILE A 41 22.40 10.21 1.48
N ALA A 42 23.64 9.91 1.87
CA ALA A 42 24.79 10.74 1.53
C ALA A 42 24.93 10.87 0.01
N ARG A 43 24.93 9.74 -0.71
CA ARG A 43 24.95 9.71 -2.18
C ARG A 43 23.79 10.49 -2.81
N GLN A 44 22.58 10.35 -2.26
CA GLN A 44 21.43 11.11 -2.71
C GLN A 44 21.63 12.60 -2.49
N LEU A 45 22.15 13.03 -1.33
CA LEU A 45 22.46 14.43 -0.98
C LEU A 45 23.45 15.09 -1.94
N PHE A 46 24.36 14.35 -2.56
CA PHE A 46 25.26 14.89 -3.60
C PHE A 46 24.70 14.76 -5.03
N SER A 47 23.69 13.92 -5.26
CA SER A 47 23.09 13.77 -6.60
C SER A 47 22.22 14.98 -7.01
N PRO A 48 22.09 15.28 -8.31
CA PRO A 48 21.19 16.33 -8.81
C PRO A 48 19.74 16.11 -8.38
N ARG A 49 18.97 17.20 -8.33
CA ARG A 49 17.53 17.13 -8.02
C ARG A 49 16.78 16.34 -9.09
N LYS A 50 15.93 15.44 -8.62
CA LYS A 50 15.05 14.58 -9.41
C LYS A 50 13.69 15.24 -9.59
N ASN A 51 12.95 14.82 -10.61
CA ASN A 51 11.69 15.48 -10.99
C ASN A 51 10.53 15.13 -10.05
N VAL A 52 10.13 13.87 -10.01
CA VAL A 52 8.99 13.43 -9.20
C VAL A 52 9.27 12.12 -8.50
N ILE A 53 8.79 12.00 -7.26
CA ILE A 53 8.70 10.73 -6.54
C ILE A 53 7.25 10.45 -6.15
N ILE A 54 6.87 9.19 -6.27
CA ILE A 54 5.60 8.64 -5.82
C ILE A 54 5.89 7.74 -4.61
N LEU A 55 5.34 8.12 -3.46
CA LEU A 55 5.45 7.39 -2.21
C LEU A 55 4.19 6.56 -2.01
N ASN A 56 4.31 5.23 -2.04
CA ASN A 56 3.22 4.31 -1.73
C ASN A 56 3.46 3.67 -0.36
N TRP A 57 2.40 3.54 0.45
CA TRP A 57 2.42 2.91 1.79
C TRP A 57 3.50 3.45 2.74
N PHE A 58 3.99 4.66 2.51
CA PHE A 58 5.06 5.22 3.33
C PHE A 58 4.59 5.40 4.78
N GLU A 59 3.29 5.66 4.97
CA GLU A 59 2.65 5.75 6.28
C GLU A 59 2.79 4.47 7.13
N ASP A 60 2.86 3.29 6.51
CA ASP A 60 2.85 2.01 7.21
C ASP A 60 4.24 1.53 7.65
N ARG A 61 5.32 2.21 7.24
CA ARG A 61 6.70 1.82 7.60
C ARG A 61 6.88 1.63 9.10
N VAL A 62 6.28 2.52 9.89
CA VAL A 62 6.33 2.47 11.35
C VAL A 62 5.45 1.37 11.95
N SER A 63 4.40 0.97 11.23
CA SER A 63 3.41 -0.01 11.70
C SER A 63 3.86 -1.46 11.54
N TYR A 64 4.64 -1.74 10.50
CA TYR A 64 5.22 -3.07 10.30
C TYR A 64 6.49 -3.32 11.12
N SER A 65 7.04 -2.30 11.78
CA SER A 65 8.28 -2.42 12.52
C SER A 65 8.09 -3.01 13.92
N ALA A 66 8.99 -3.93 14.30
CA ALA A 66 9.17 -4.35 15.69
C ALA A 66 9.72 -3.21 16.58
N THR A 67 10.37 -2.20 15.98
CA THR A 67 10.93 -1.02 16.67
C THR A 67 10.36 0.27 16.08
N PRO A 68 9.08 0.61 16.36
CA PRO A 68 8.40 1.75 15.74
C PRO A 68 9.09 3.10 15.95
N THR A 69 9.72 3.33 17.10
CA THR A 69 10.46 4.57 17.41
C THR A 69 11.66 4.76 16.48
N ILE A 70 12.43 3.69 16.25
CA ILE A 70 13.60 3.73 15.37
C ILE A 70 13.15 3.99 13.93
N GLU A 71 12.15 3.23 13.44
CA GLU A 71 11.64 3.42 12.09
C GLU A 71 10.96 4.78 11.90
N PHE A 72 10.37 5.36 12.95
CA PHE A 72 9.86 6.73 12.91
C PHE A 72 10.99 7.73 12.66
N VAL A 73 12.09 7.67 13.44
CA VAL A 73 13.25 8.57 13.25
C VAL A 73 13.85 8.39 11.86
N LYS A 74 14.03 7.15 11.39
CA LYS A 74 14.51 6.88 10.03
C LYS A 74 13.59 7.48 8.98
N SER A 75 12.27 7.34 9.16
CA SER A 75 11.28 7.90 8.25
C SER A 75 11.35 9.42 8.18
N LEU A 76 11.63 10.11 9.29
CA LEU A 76 11.83 11.57 9.30
C LEU A 76 13.05 11.98 8.46
N ILE A 77 14.19 11.30 8.66
CA ILE A 77 15.42 11.57 7.90
C ILE A 77 15.17 11.35 6.41
N ILE A 78 14.52 10.25 6.05
CA ILE A 78 14.20 9.91 4.66
C ILE A 78 13.27 10.95 4.04
N LEU A 79 12.22 11.38 4.75
CA LEU A 79 11.31 12.41 4.24
C LEU A 79 12.01 13.76 4.05
N LEU A 80 12.95 14.11 4.92
CA LEU A 80 13.78 15.29 4.74
C LEU A 80 14.65 15.17 3.48
N THR A 81 15.34 14.03 3.29
CA THR A 81 16.13 13.78 2.08
C THR A 81 15.25 13.85 0.82
N VAL A 82 14.07 13.24 0.85
CA VAL A 82 13.10 13.28 -0.26
C VAL A 82 12.67 14.72 -0.57
N LYS A 83 12.38 15.53 0.46
CA LYS A 83 12.01 16.94 0.28
C LYS A 83 13.12 17.77 -0.34
N LEU A 84 14.38 17.48 -0.01
CA LEU A 84 15.52 18.15 -0.60
C LEU A 84 15.77 17.70 -2.04
N LYS A 85 15.50 16.44 -2.38
CA LYS A 85 15.90 15.83 -3.65
C LYS A 85 14.87 15.82 -4.75
N PHE A 86 13.59 15.82 -4.42
CA PHE A 86 12.53 15.74 -5.42
C PHE A 86 11.78 17.05 -5.55
N ARG A 87 11.67 17.54 -6.78
CA ARG A 87 10.90 18.77 -7.09
C ARG A 87 9.42 18.59 -6.80
N ARG A 88 8.88 17.39 -7.00
CA ARG A 88 7.50 17.03 -6.68
C ARG A 88 7.44 15.71 -5.92
N ILE A 89 6.59 15.69 -4.91
CA ILE A 89 6.31 14.53 -4.06
C ILE A 89 4.82 14.25 -4.20
N ILE A 90 4.48 13.06 -4.65
CA ILE A 90 3.13 12.54 -4.70
C ILE A 90 3.05 11.44 -3.65
N TRP A 91 2.13 11.56 -2.71
CA TRP A 91 1.85 10.50 -1.74
C TRP A 91 0.57 9.79 -2.14
N VAL A 92 0.66 8.49 -2.41
CA VAL A 92 -0.50 7.63 -2.56
C VAL A 92 -0.80 7.03 -1.20
N ARG A 93 -1.88 7.50 -0.59
CA ARG A 93 -2.33 7.02 0.71
C ARG A 93 -3.22 5.79 0.50
N HIS A 94 -2.78 4.67 1.06
CA HIS A 94 -3.48 3.40 0.95
C HIS A 94 -4.28 3.10 2.21
N ASN A 95 -3.75 3.51 3.37
CA ASN A 95 -4.32 3.17 4.66
C ASN A 95 -4.82 4.38 5.44
N PHE A 96 -6.03 4.26 5.98
CA PHE A 96 -6.60 5.26 6.90
C PHE A 96 -6.18 4.99 8.34
N CYS A 97 -6.05 3.71 8.69
CA CYS A 97 -5.67 3.23 9.99
C CYS A 97 -4.43 2.34 9.86
N PRO A 98 -3.52 2.37 10.84
CA PRO A 98 -2.34 1.52 10.82
C PRO A 98 -2.73 0.04 10.87
N HIS A 99 -1.95 -0.82 10.23
CA HIS A 99 -2.11 -2.26 10.36
C HIS A 99 -1.73 -2.79 11.76
N ASN A 100 -1.02 -2.00 12.57
CA ASN A 100 -0.62 -2.34 13.93
C ASN A 100 -0.88 -1.18 14.91
N ILE A 101 -1.74 -1.44 15.91
CA ILE A 101 -2.20 -0.47 16.90
C ILE A 101 -1.04 0.10 17.73
N LYS A 102 0.03 -0.68 18.00
CA LYS A 102 1.17 -0.23 18.82
C LYS A 102 1.88 1.01 18.27
N SER A 103 1.72 1.28 16.98
CA SER A 103 2.38 2.37 16.24
C SER A 103 1.47 3.53 15.88
N GLU A 104 0.21 3.53 16.33
CA GLU A 104 -0.82 4.46 15.84
C GLU A 104 -0.42 5.94 15.95
N LYS A 105 0.22 6.31 17.07
CA LYS A 105 0.75 7.66 17.26
C LYS A 105 1.74 8.02 16.16
N PHE A 106 2.76 7.19 15.92
CA PHE A 106 3.78 7.44 14.90
C PHE A 106 3.19 7.43 13.49
N PHE A 107 2.28 6.51 13.20
CA PHE A 107 1.55 6.47 11.93
C PHE A 107 0.82 7.79 11.67
N ARG A 108 0.13 8.33 12.69
CA ARG A 108 -0.58 9.60 12.59
C ARG A 108 0.39 10.77 12.36
N TRP A 109 1.50 10.81 13.09
CA TRP A 109 2.54 11.83 12.91
C TRP A 109 3.14 11.80 11.50
N ILE A 110 3.52 10.61 11.00
CA ILE A 110 4.01 10.45 9.62
C ILE A 110 2.95 10.86 8.61
N SER A 111 1.69 10.50 8.81
CA SER A 111 0.59 10.90 7.93
C SER A 111 0.40 12.41 7.89
N ILE A 112 0.48 13.10 9.03
CA ILE A 112 0.41 14.57 9.09
C ILE A 112 1.59 15.19 8.33
N LEU A 113 2.80 14.64 8.52
CA LEU A 113 4.00 15.12 7.86
C LEU A 113 3.91 14.91 6.33
N LEU A 114 3.48 13.74 5.88
CA LEU A 114 3.26 13.44 4.46
C LEU A 114 2.20 14.37 3.86
N ASN A 115 1.11 14.64 4.57
CA ASN A 115 0.08 15.57 4.14
C ASN A 115 0.62 17.00 3.92
N LYS A 116 1.57 17.44 4.77
CA LYS A 116 2.21 18.77 4.64
C LYS A 116 3.30 18.81 3.57
N LEU A 117 4.10 17.74 3.43
CA LEU A 117 5.26 17.72 2.53
C LEU A 117 4.88 17.42 1.08
N SER A 118 3.81 16.66 0.86
CA SER A 118 3.39 16.20 -0.45
C SER A 118 2.74 17.32 -1.25
N HIS A 119 3.08 17.40 -2.54
CA HIS A 119 2.51 18.38 -3.46
C HIS A 119 1.13 17.92 -3.96
N ARG A 120 0.93 16.61 -4.01
CA ARG A 120 -0.34 15.95 -4.31
C ARG A 120 -0.51 14.71 -3.43
N ILE A 121 -1.74 14.49 -3.01
CA ILE A 121 -2.15 13.30 -2.27
C ILE A 121 -3.16 12.56 -3.14
N VAL A 122 -2.92 11.27 -3.34
CA VAL A 122 -3.75 10.39 -4.17
C VAL A 122 -4.40 9.35 -3.27
N THR A 123 -5.67 9.06 -3.54
CA THR A 123 -6.45 8.01 -2.88
C THR A 123 -7.20 7.19 -3.94
N HIS A 124 -7.57 5.95 -3.61
CA HIS A 124 -8.32 5.08 -4.53
C HIS A 124 -9.84 5.15 -4.36
N ARG A 125 -10.31 5.98 -3.43
CA ARG A 125 -11.73 6.24 -3.16
C ARG A 125 -11.91 7.67 -2.66
N PRO A 126 -13.10 8.27 -2.85
CA PRO A 126 -13.40 9.56 -2.24
C PRO A 126 -13.23 9.56 -0.72
N VAL A 127 -12.61 10.61 -0.20
CA VAL A 127 -12.37 10.85 1.22
C VAL A 127 -12.81 12.25 1.59
N LYS A 128 -13.36 12.42 2.80
CA LYS A 128 -13.83 13.73 3.29
C LYS A 128 -12.83 14.43 4.20
N GLN A 129 -11.88 13.67 4.75
CA GLN A 129 -10.99 14.14 5.82
C GLN A 129 -9.87 15.06 5.32
N PHE A 130 -9.51 15.01 4.04
CA PHE A 130 -8.45 15.83 3.45
C PHE A 130 -8.64 15.94 1.92
N LYS A 131 -8.08 17.00 1.34
CA LYS A 131 -8.10 17.20 -0.12
C LYS A 131 -7.17 16.19 -0.78
N SER A 132 -7.72 15.31 -1.61
CA SER A 132 -6.94 14.36 -2.41
C SER A 132 -7.53 14.23 -3.82
N THR A 133 -6.70 13.76 -4.74
CA THR A 133 -7.13 13.35 -6.08
C THR A 133 -7.48 11.88 -6.03
N VAL A 134 -8.70 11.54 -6.43
CA VAL A 134 -9.12 10.14 -6.54
C VAL A 134 -8.61 9.59 -7.87
N ILE A 135 -7.79 8.55 -7.80
CA ILE A 135 -7.35 7.77 -8.96
C ILE A 135 -7.77 6.33 -8.71
N PRO A 136 -8.62 5.72 -9.56
CA PRO A 136 -9.01 4.32 -9.41
C PRO A 136 -7.79 3.40 -9.31
N HIS A 137 -7.90 2.34 -8.51
CA HIS A 137 -6.84 1.34 -8.40
C HIS A 137 -6.59 0.71 -9.79
N PRO A 138 -5.33 0.57 -10.23
CA PRO A 138 -5.05 -0.08 -11.51
C PRO A 138 -5.52 -1.53 -11.46
N LEU A 139 -6.16 -1.98 -12.54
CA LEU A 139 -6.61 -3.35 -12.63
C LEU A 139 -5.43 -4.30 -12.83
N TYR A 140 -5.53 -5.48 -12.22
CA TYR A 140 -4.62 -6.57 -12.52
C TYR A 140 -4.80 -7.00 -13.98
N SER A 141 -3.72 -7.48 -14.60
CA SER A 141 -3.80 -8.09 -15.93
C SER A 141 -4.63 -9.37 -15.81
N VAL A 142 -5.88 -9.31 -16.27
CA VAL A 142 -6.74 -10.49 -16.41
C VAL A 142 -6.43 -11.09 -17.79
N SER A 143 -6.17 -12.40 -17.87
CA SER A 143 -6.12 -13.03 -19.20
C SER A 143 -7.52 -12.90 -19.81
N LYS A 144 -7.60 -12.49 -21.08
CA LYS A 144 -8.87 -12.35 -21.80
C LYS A 144 -9.54 -13.68 -22.12
N THR A 145 -8.99 -14.78 -21.62
CA THR A 145 -9.56 -16.10 -21.79
C THR A 145 -10.86 -16.14 -21.01
N SER A 146 -11.98 -16.01 -21.72
CA SER A 146 -13.29 -16.34 -21.20
C SER A 146 -13.32 -17.84 -20.94
N ILE A 147 -12.91 -18.23 -19.74
CA ILE A 147 -13.04 -19.62 -19.30
C ILE A 147 -14.52 -19.77 -18.94
N CYS A 148 -15.24 -20.56 -19.73
CA CYS A 148 -16.56 -21.04 -19.35
C CYS A 148 -16.33 -22.09 -18.27
N VAL A 149 -16.19 -21.64 -17.02
CA VAL A 149 -16.01 -22.53 -15.87
C VAL A 149 -17.38 -22.80 -15.28
N GLU A 150 -17.72 -24.07 -15.11
CA GLU A 150 -18.75 -24.43 -14.15
C GLU A 150 -18.34 -23.90 -12.77
N LYS A 151 -19.31 -23.44 -11.98
CA LYS A 151 -19.03 -22.99 -10.62
C LYS A 151 -18.79 -24.21 -9.73
N ASP A 152 -17.52 -24.50 -9.44
CA ASP A 152 -17.14 -25.57 -8.50
C ASP A 152 -17.59 -25.28 -7.05
N VAL A 153 -17.79 -24.00 -6.72
CA VAL A 153 -18.22 -23.55 -5.39
C VAL A 153 -19.30 -22.47 -5.52
N GLU A 154 -20.33 -22.56 -4.68
CA GLU A 154 -21.44 -21.60 -4.69
C GLU A 154 -21.01 -20.23 -4.15
N TYR A 155 -20.26 -20.24 -3.04
CA TYR A 155 -19.72 -19.05 -2.38
C TYR A 155 -18.27 -19.27 -1.94
N ILE A 156 -17.46 -18.22 -2.09
CA ILE A 156 -16.08 -18.22 -1.65
C ILE A 156 -15.76 -16.92 -0.90
N TYR A 157 -15.14 -17.06 0.27
CA TYR A 157 -14.45 -16.00 0.97
C TYR A 157 -12.95 -16.18 0.73
N PHE A 158 -12.32 -15.26 0.00
CA PHE A 158 -10.93 -15.45 -0.44
C PHE A 158 -9.98 -14.34 0.04
N GLY A 159 -8.70 -14.69 0.16
CA GLY A 159 -7.60 -13.80 0.52
C GLY A 159 -7.18 -13.91 1.98
N THR A 160 -6.23 -13.09 2.43
CA THR A 160 -5.71 -13.15 3.81
C THR A 160 -6.84 -13.03 4.84
N ILE A 161 -6.95 -13.98 5.75
CA ILE A 161 -7.97 -14.02 6.80
C ILE A 161 -7.46 -13.21 8.00
N LYS A 162 -8.23 -12.20 8.40
CA LYS A 162 -7.92 -11.31 9.53
C LYS A 162 -9.22 -10.93 10.24
N LYS A 163 -9.17 -10.78 11.56
CA LYS A 163 -10.33 -10.45 12.41
C LYS A 163 -11.11 -9.22 11.92
N TYR A 164 -10.41 -8.15 11.56
CA TYR A 164 -11.04 -6.91 11.08
C TYR A 164 -11.79 -7.07 9.74
N LYS A 165 -11.55 -8.15 8.98
CA LYS A 165 -12.26 -8.43 7.73
C LYS A 165 -13.63 -9.09 7.95
N GLY A 166 -14.05 -9.23 9.20
CA GLY A 166 -15.45 -9.50 9.53
C GLY A 166 -15.90 -10.95 9.32
N ILE A 167 -14.97 -11.91 9.20
CA ILE A 167 -15.34 -13.30 8.87
C ILE A 167 -16.19 -13.95 9.97
N GLU A 168 -15.91 -13.66 11.24
CA GLU A 168 -16.71 -14.19 12.37
C GLU A 168 -18.15 -13.66 12.31
N GLN A 169 -18.33 -12.37 12.01
CA GLN A 169 -19.64 -11.74 11.85
C GLN A 169 -20.39 -12.30 10.64
N LEU A 170 -19.67 -12.50 9.52
CA LEU A 170 -20.24 -13.12 8.32
C LEU A 170 -20.78 -14.51 8.65
N LEU A 171 -19.98 -15.35 9.30
CA LEU A 171 -20.36 -16.72 9.63
C LEU A 171 -21.49 -16.79 10.64
N SER A 172 -21.53 -15.87 11.62
CA SER A 172 -22.63 -15.81 12.59
C SER A 172 -24.01 -15.52 11.97
N ALA A 173 -24.03 -14.87 10.81
CA ALA A 173 -25.25 -14.54 10.07
C ALA A 173 -25.40 -15.39 8.79
N TRP A 174 -24.51 -16.36 8.58
CA TRP A 174 -24.48 -17.13 7.35
C TRP A 174 -25.62 -18.16 7.32
N PRO A 175 -26.35 -18.32 6.22
CA PRO A 175 -27.43 -19.30 6.13
C PRO A 175 -26.90 -20.73 6.32
N SER A 176 -27.51 -21.48 7.24
CA SER A 176 -27.11 -22.87 7.54
C SER A 176 -27.29 -23.82 6.35
N ASN A 177 -28.14 -23.46 5.38
CA ASN A 177 -28.39 -24.22 4.16
C ASN A 177 -27.47 -23.85 2.97
N LYS A 178 -26.48 -22.97 3.16
CA LYS A 178 -25.54 -22.54 2.11
C LYS A 178 -24.10 -22.84 2.52
N LYS A 179 -23.36 -23.52 1.64
CA LYS A 179 -21.93 -23.78 1.86
C LYS A 179 -21.09 -22.59 1.39
N ILE A 180 -20.15 -22.16 2.22
CA ILE A 180 -19.12 -21.17 1.86
C ILE A 180 -17.73 -21.80 1.99
N VAL A 181 -16.87 -21.59 1.00
CA VAL A 181 -15.47 -21.98 1.06
C VAL A 181 -14.62 -20.81 1.52
N ILE A 182 -13.82 -21.01 2.57
CA ILE A 182 -12.87 -20.01 3.05
C ILE A 182 -11.49 -20.38 2.51
N ALA A 183 -10.97 -19.56 1.60
CA ALA A 183 -9.72 -19.81 0.88
C ALA A 183 -8.70 -18.69 1.14
N GLY A 184 -7.82 -18.89 2.12
CA GLY A 184 -6.73 -17.96 2.36
C GLY A 184 -5.93 -18.23 3.62
N LYS A 185 -4.83 -17.49 3.77
CA LYS A 185 -3.92 -17.63 4.91
C LYS A 185 -4.49 -16.92 6.15
N CYS A 186 -4.58 -17.62 7.28
CA CYS A 186 -4.85 -17.04 8.59
C CYS A 186 -3.58 -17.11 9.45
N ASP A 187 -2.99 -15.96 9.77
CA ASP A 187 -1.80 -15.91 10.67
C ASP A 187 -2.19 -15.80 12.16
N ASP A 188 -3.47 -15.66 12.46
CA ASP A 188 -3.98 -15.59 13.84
C ASP A 188 -4.48 -16.98 14.25
N GLU A 189 -3.76 -17.63 15.16
CA GLU A 189 -4.07 -18.99 15.61
C GLU A 189 -5.43 -19.09 16.29
N ASN A 190 -5.84 -18.07 17.05
CA ASN A 190 -7.12 -18.09 17.75
C ASN A 190 -8.27 -17.96 16.76
N LEU A 191 -8.13 -17.07 15.78
CA LEU A 191 -9.08 -16.95 14.69
C LEU A 191 -9.11 -18.23 13.84
N ASN A 192 -7.96 -18.85 13.57
CA ASN A 192 -7.92 -20.08 12.79
C ASN A 192 -8.65 -21.22 13.50
N LYS A 193 -8.49 -21.34 14.82
CA LYS A 193 -9.22 -22.32 15.65
C LYS A 193 -10.72 -22.08 15.72
N SER A 194 -11.19 -20.83 15.63
CA SER A 194 -12.63 -20.54 15.60
C SER A 194 -13.29 -20.80 14.25
N LEU A 195 -12.49 -21.05 13.20
CA LEU A 195 -12.94 -21.27 11.83
C LEU A 195 -12.88 -22.75 11.39
N ILE A 196 -12.29 -23.64 12.21
CA ILE A 196 -12.17 -25.09 11.98
C ILE A 196 -13.12 -25.80 12.95
#